data_AF-A0AA88KKN6-F1
#
_entry.id   AF-A0AA88KKN6-F1
#
_cell.length_a   1.000
_cell.length_b   1.000
_cell.length_c   1.000
_cell.angle_alpha   90.00
_cell.angle_beta   90.00
_cell.angle_gamma   90.00
#
_symmetry.space_group_name_H-M   'P 1'
#
loop_
_entity.id
_entity.type
_entity.pdbx_description
1 polymer ?
#
loop_
_entity_poly.entity_id
_entity_poly.type
_entity_poly.pdbx_seq_one_letter_code
_entity_poly.pdbx_strand_id
1 'polypeptide(L)'
;MSATGDLKNNLEKLRTQLRSIHYNGVFDVEAIINGKPEVFLPLLNYCILQFSKPLAKYFIQKGYIFHDLSDSKFIETVYRLLLNEFSYTPGLSVIYFLSNGFSERKIIFMCDVIQNCKRKHNDLVKAKRKSLYEKTKVKKDKTPKTENVTDLPSQQTVHVPDIAREPKHTVLIRKEVTPEPHVIRQEIHAEESSCSDISEDTISKIYEAIQQMGARLSESVAKLDDKVDKNLSSLRDRVFLIERRVQTIEDKYSKQHVPLEASPNAKAESRTPIFQRVENKKSSTSVNVSRDTDEFINQLALKHKVNL
;
A
#
# COMPACT_ATOMS: atom_id res chain seq x y z
N MET A 1 -0.89 8.37 -20.17
CA MET A 1 -0.35 7.37 -19.24
C MET A 1 1.17 7.30 -19.39
N SER A 2 1.88 6.55 -18.54
CA SER A 2 3.18 5.97 -18.93
C SER A 2 2.97 4.84 -19.94
N ALA A 3 3.92 4.62 -20.85
CA ALA A 3 4.03 3.37 -21.60
C ALA A 3 4.63 2.26 -20.72
N THR A 4 4.47 1.01 -21.15
CA THR A 4 5.18 -0.18 -20.62
C THR A 4 6.42 -0.42 -21.48
N GLY A 5 7.53 -0.84 -20.88
CA GLY A 5 8.83 -1.08 -21.55
C GLY A 5 10.02 -0.40 -20.86
N ASP A 6 9.79 0.57 -19.97
CA ASP A 6 10.81 1.41 -19.34
C ASP A 6 10.75 1.32 -17.80
N LEU A 7 10.86 0.10 -17.25
CA LEU A 7 10.77 -0.16 -15.81
C LEU A 7 11.60 0.81 -14.95
N LYS A 8 12.84 1.12 -15.36
CA LYS A 8 13.75 2.03 -14.63
C LYS A 8 13.25 3.49 -14.63
N ASN A 9 12.70 3.97 -15.73
CA ASN A 9 12.13 5.31 -15.85
C ASN A 9 10.84 5.42 -15.01
N ASN A 10 9.97 4.41 -15.13
CA ASN A 10 8.74 4.32 -14.34
C ASN A 10 9.04 4.23 -12.82
N LEU A 11 10.12 3.55 -12.41
CA LEU A 11 10.59 3.49 -11.02
C LEU A 11 11.06 4.84 -10.47
N GLU A 12 11.91 5.58 -11.21
CA GLU A 12 12.35 6.93 -10.78
C GLU A 12 11.19 7.94 -10.78
N LYS A 13 10.24 7.78 -11.71
CA LYS A 13 8.98 8.53 -11.74
C LYS A 13 8.10 8.25 -10.51
N LEU A 14 8.07 7.01 -10.02
CA LEU A 14 7.39 6.65 -8.76
C LEU A 14 8.14 7.24 -7.54
N ARG A 15 9.47 7.07 -7.47
CA ARG A 15 10.34 7.61 -6.40
C ARG A 15 10.18 9.13 -6.26
N THR A 16 10.14 9.84 -7.39
CA THR A 16 9.90 11.30 -7.45
C THR A 16 8.49 11.66 -6.97
N GLN A 17 7.47 10.88 -7.38
CA GLN A 17 6.10 11.12 -6.95
C GLN A 17 5.88 10.89 -5.46
N LEU A 18 6.46 9.83 -4.89
CA LEU A 18 6.41 9.53 -3.45
C LEU A 18 7.07 10.62 -2.61
N ARG A 19 8.25 11.12 -3.01
CA ARG A 19 8.88 12.30 -2.40
C ARG A 19 7.94 13.50 -2.42
N SER A 20 7.23 13.70 -3.53
CA SER A 20 6.28 14.81 -3.72
C SER A 20 4.91 14.63 -3.04
N ILE A 21 4.70 13.55 -2.27
CA ILE A 21 3.63 13.39 -1.27
C ILE A 21 4.17 13.20 0.16
N HIS A 22 5.46 13.53 0.37
CA HIS A 22 6.19 13.38 1.63
C HIS A 22 6.14 11.98 2.24
N TYR A 23 6.09 10.92 1.41
CA TYR A 23 6.21 9.55 1.89
C TYR A 23 7.55 9.35 2.60
N ASN A 24 7.49 8.84 3.83
CA ASN A 24 8.61 8.68 4.75
C ASN A 24 8.88 7.22 5.16
N GLY A 25 8.11 6.26 4.61
CA GLY A 25 8.35 4.83 4.82
C GLY A 25 9.49 4.28 3.97
N VAL A 26 9.80 2.99 4.15
CA VAL A 26 10.86 2.30 3.41
C VAL A 26 10.51 2.23 1.92
N PHE A 27 11.48 2.55 1.06
CA PHE A 27 11.38 2.39 -0.39
C PHE A 27 12.39 1.33 -0.84
N ASP A 28 11.99 0.06 -0.71
CA ASP A 28 12.79 -1.08 -1.16
C ASP A 28 12.76 -1.17 -2.69
N VAL A 29 13.90 -0.86 -3.30
CA VAL A 29 14.10 -0.86 -4.76
C VAL A 29 13.99 -2.28 -5.32
N GLU A 30 14.54 -3.28 -4.64
CA GLU A 30 14.60 -4.66 -5.12
C GLU A 30 13.23 -5.33 -5.04
N ALA A 31 12.50 -5.18 -3.93
CA ALA A 31 11.15 -5.69 -3.81
C ALA A 31 10.17 -5.03 -4.80
N ILE A 32 10.33 -3.74 -5.11
CA ILE A 32 9.53 -3.03 -6.11
C ILE A 32 9.86 -3.54 -7.53
N ILE A 33 11.14 -3.74 -7.88
CA ILE A 33 11.56 -4.31 -9.18
C ILE A 33 11.03 -5.74 -9.35
N ASN A 34 11.10 -6.56 -8.30
CA ASN A 34 10.56 -7.93 -8.26
C ASN A 34 9.02 -7.98 -8.18
N GLY A 35 8.35 -6.84 -7.96
CA GLY A 35 6.89 -6.75 -7.97
C GLY A 35 6.20 -7.29 -6.72
N LYS A 36 6.91 -7.41 -5.59
CA LYS A 36 6.35 -7.98 -4.34
C LYS A 36 5.17 -7.15 -3.82
N PRO A 37 3.99 -7.74 -3.53
CA PRO A 37 2.81 -7.00 -3.09
C PRO A 37 3.02 -6.27 -1.76
N GLU A 38 3.83 -6.87 -0.88
CA GLU A 38 4.23 -6.41 0.46
C GLU A 38 4.67 -4.93 0.50
N VAL A 39 5.27 -4.41 -0.57
CA VAL A 39 5.73 -3.02 -0.64
C VAL A 39 4.71 -2.10 -1.33
N PHE A 40 3.91 -2.60 -2.26
CA PHE A 40 2.86 -1.80 -2.90
C PHE A 40 1.65 -1.56 -1.99
N LEU A 41 1.31 -2.51 -1.12
CA LEU A 41 0.21 -2.39 -0.14
C LEU A 41 0.38 -1.19 0.82
N PRO A 42 1.49 -1.02 1.57
CA PRO A 42 1.68 0.13 2.45
C PRO A 42 1.83 1.45 1.69
N LEU A 43 2.42 1.45 0.49
CA LEU A 43 2.47 2.63 -0.39
C LEU A 43 1.06 3.09 -0.79
N LEU A 44 0.18 2.16 -1.18
CA LEU A 44 -1.19 2.43 -1.59
C LEU A 44 -2.05 2.91 -0.41
N ASN A 45 -1.92 2.27 0.74
CA ASN A 45 -2.54 2.71 2.01
C ASN A 45 -2.12 4.15 2.36
N TYR A 46 -0.82 4.47 2.28
CA TYR A 46 -0.34 5.83 2.51
C TYR A 46 -0.97 6.85 1.55
N CYS A 47 -1.04 6.54 0.26
CA CYS A 47 -1.59 7.45 -0.76
C CYS A 47 -3.07 7.80 -0.52
N ILE A 48 -3.85 6.86 0.03
CA ILE A 48 -5.29 6.97 0.22
C ILE A 48 -5.64 7.57 1.58
N LEU A 49 -5.01 7.10 2.67
CA LEU A 49 -5.35 7.51 4.04
C LEU A 49 -4.41 8.56 4.64
N GLN A 50 -3.10 8.45 4.42
CA GLN A 50 -2.11 9.18 5.23
C GLN A 50 -1.64 10.49 4.58
N PHE A 51 -1.45 10.50 3.25
CA PHE A 51 -1.02 11.65 2.46
C PHE A 51 -1.87 12.92 2.74
N SER A 52 -3.19 12.78 2.89
CA SER A 52 -4.10 13.92 2.89
C SER A 52 -5.29 13.70 3.82
N LYS A 53 -5.26 14.34 5.00
CA LYS A 53 -6.36 14.32 5.98
C LYS A 53 -7.73 14.75 5.38
N PRO A 54 -7.83 15.75 4.48
CA PRO A 54 -9.10 16.05 3.79
C PRO A 54 -9.59 14.94 2.85
N LEU A 55 -8.67 14.21 2.22
CA LEU A 55 -8.98 13.16 1.24
C LEU A 55 -9.44 11.88 1.95
N ALA A 56 -8.75 11.46 3.02
CA ALA A 56 -9.17 10.35 3.87
C ALA A 56 -10.56 10.60 4.47
N LYS A 57 -10.82 11.80 4.99
CA LYS A 57 -12.16 12.18 5.49
C LYS A 57 -13.24 12.14 4.41
N TYR A 58 -12.91 12.55 3.18
CA TYR A 58 -13.82 12.46 2.03
C TYR A 58 -14.18 11.01 1.69
N PHE A 59 -13.21 10.08 1.71
CA PHE A 59 -13.47 8.67 1.46
C PHE A 59 -14.32 8.02 2.56
N ILE A 60 -14.05 8.32 3.83
CA ILE A 60 -14.88 7.87 4.95
C ILE A 60 -16.32 8.43 4.84
N GLN A 61 -16.48 9.70 4.45
CA GLN A 61 -17.79 10.32 4.19
C GLN A 61 -18.54 9.72 2.98
N LYS A 62 -17.82 9.05 2.07
CA LYS A 62 -18.39 8.27 0.96
C LYS A 62 -18.63 6.79 1.31
N GLY A 63 -18.42 6.39 2.57
CA GLY A 63 -18.68 5.03 3.05
C GLY A 63 -17.57 4.01 2.74
N TYR A 64 -16.39 4.45 2.29
CA TYR A 64 -15.26 3.54 2.09
C TYR A 64 -14.57 3.23 3.42
N ILE A 65 -14.56 1.96 3.80
CA ILE A 65 -13.86 1.41 4.97
C ILE A 65 -12.52 0.81 4.51
N PHE A 66 -11.44 1.11 5.23
CA PHE A 66 -10.08 0.62 4.93
C PHE A 66 -9.36 0.02 6.15
N HIS A 67 -10.05 -0.10 7.28
CA HIS A 67 -9.55 -0.73 8.49
C HIS A 67 -10.01 -2.18 8.54
N ASP A 68 -9.20 -3.05 9.16
CA ASP A 68 -9.52 -4.45 9.45
C ASP A 68 -9.92 -5.30 8.21
N LEU A 69 -9.33 -4.96 7.05
CA LEU A 69 -9.47 -5.70 5.79
C LEU A 69 -8.23 -6.58 5.53
N SER A 70 -8.45 -7.76 4.96
CA SER A 70 -7.39 -8.53 4.31
C SER A 70 -6.93 -7.85 3.00
N ASP A 71 -5.72 -8.15 2.53
CA ASP A 71 -5.14 -7.49 1.36
C ASP A 71 -6.02 -7.55 0.10
N SER A 72 -6.72 -8.67 -0.15
CA SER A 72 -7.67 -8.79 -1.26
C SER A 72 -8.87 -7.85 -1.09
N LYS A 73 -9.45 -7.76 0.11
CA LYS A 73 -10.57 -6.85 0.39
C LYS A 73 -10.15 -5.39 0.44
N PHE A 74 -8.92 -5.10 0.85
CA PHE A 74 -8.31 -3.78 0.71
C PHE A 74 -8.21 -3.39 -0.76
N ILE A 75 -7.55 -4.19 -1.61
CA ILE A 75 -7.37 -3.89 -3.03
C ILE A 75 -8.70 -3.84 -3.81
N GLU A 76 -9.64 -4.75 -3.55
CA GLU A 76 -11.01 -4.65 -4.09
C GLU A 76 -11.67 -3.30 -3.75
N THR A 77 -11.54 -2.85 -2.50
CA THR A 77 -12.16 -1.60 -2.02
C THR A 77 -11.47 -0.37 -2.59
N VAL A 78 -10.14 -0.41 -2.75
CA VAL A 78 -9.40 0.61 -3.51
C VAL A 78 -9.85 0.64 -4.96
N TYR A 79 -10.01 -0.50 -5.63
CA TYR A 79 -10.42 -0.54 -7.04
C TYR A 79 -11.84 0.02 -7.25
N ARG A 80 -12.79 -0.29 -6.36
CA ARG A 80 -14.12 0.34 -6.35
C ARG A 80 -14.04 1.86 -6.15
N LEU A 81 -13.20 2.32 -5.21
CA LEU A 81 -12.96 3.75 -5.01
C LEU A 81 -12.36 4.41 -6.27
N LEU A 82 -11.39 3.76 -6.93
CA LEU A 82 -10.73 4.33 -8.11
C LEU A 82 -11.69 4.51 -9.29
N LEU A 83 -12.56 3.53 -9.52
CA LEU A 83 -13.61 3.59 -10.54
C LEU A 83 -14.64 4.68 -10.20
N ASN A 84 -15.15 4.71 -8.96
CA ASN A 84 -16.24 5.60 -8.56
C ASN A 84 -15.83 7.06 -8.36
N GLU A 85 -14.63 7.33 -7.82
CA GLU A 85 -14.20 8.67 -7.39
C GLU A 85 -13.21 9.37 -8.31
N PHE A 86 -12.59 8.63 -9.25
CA PHE A 86 -11.67 9.17 -10.24
C PHE A 86 -11.94 8.69 -11.68
N SER A 87 -12.97 7.85 -11.90
CA SER A 87 -13.25 7.22 -13.20
C SER A 87 -12.05 6.46 -13.79
N TYR A 88 -11.22 5.86 -12.92
CA TYR A 88 -9.99 5.17 -13.29
C TYR A 88 -10.17 3.65 -13.17
N THR A 89 -10.11 2.96 -14.31
CA THR A 89 -10.12 1.49 -14.39
C THR A 89 -8.68 0.95 -14.30
N PRO A 90 -8.32 0.15 -13.27
CA PRO A 90 -6.99 -0.42 -13.15
C PRO A 90 -6.66 -1.45 -14.25
N GLY A 91 -5.47 -1.34 -14.86
CA GLY A 91 -4.96 -2.29 -15.88
C GLY A 91 -4.41 -3.61 -15.34
N LEU A 92 -4.81 -3.98 -14.12
CA LEU A 92 -4.46 -5.21 -13.39
C LEU A 92 -5.70 -5.70 -12.62
N SER A 93 -5.87 -7.02 -12.51
CA SER A 93 -6.87 -7.59 -11.57
C SER A 93 -6.34 -7.55 -10.13
N VAL A 94 -7.23 -7.76 -9.15
CA VAL A 94 -6.85 -7.91 -7.72
C VAL A 94 -5.83 -9.03 -7.54
N ILE A 95 -6.03 -10.15 -8.24
CA ILE A 95 -5.14 -11.32 -8.22
C ILE A 95 -3.76 -10.93 -8.77
N TYR A 96 -3.66 -10.33 -9.94
CA TYR A 96 -2.35 -9.93 -10.52
C TYR A 96 -1.66 -8.79 -9.75
N PHE A 97 -2.39 -8.01 -8.97
CA PHE A 97 -1.79 -7.06 -8.03
C PHE A 97 -1.14 -7.75 -6.82
N LEU A 98 -1.75 -8.83 -6.32
CA LEU A 98 -1.25 -9.59 -5.16
C LEU A 98 -0.25 -10.70 -5.53
N SER A 99 -0.28 -11.25 -6.74
CA SER A 99 0.78 -12.15 -7.24
C SER A 99 2.13 -11.42 -7.34
N ASN A 100 3.24 -12.11 -7.09
CA ASN A 100 4.58 -11.58 -7.36
C ASN A 100 4.77 -11.27 -8.86
N GLY A 101 5.70 -10.37 -9.19
CA GLY A 101 5.89 -9.87 -10.55
C GLY A 101 4.94 -8.72 -10.93
N PHE A 102 4.69 -8.55 -12.24
CA PHE A 102 3.95 -7.41 -12.82
C PHE A 102 4.44 -6.01 -12.39
N SER A 103 5.71 -5.89 -11.97
CA SER A 103 6.26 -4.71 -11.30
C SER A 103 6.02 -3.41 -12.05
N GLU A 104 6.33 -3.34 -13.34
CA GLU A 104 6.10 -2.11 -14.13
C GLU A 104 4.62 -1.69 -14.14
N ARG A 105 3.68 -2.61 -14.31
CA ARG A 105 2.24 -2.30 -14.28
C ARG A 105 1.80 -1.80 -12.89
N LYS A 106 2.35 -2.37 -11.80
CA LYS A 106 2.09 -1.89 -10.42
C LYS A 106 2.69 -0.50 -10.18
N ILE A 107 3.88 -0.24 -10.70
CA ILE A 107 4.57 1.06 -10.61
C ILE A 107 3.79 2.15 -11.38
N ILE A 108 3.32 1.85 -12.60
CA ILE A 108 2.47 2.75 -13.39
C ILE A 108 1.13 3.00 -12.67
N PHE A 109 0.47 1.95 -12.19
CA PHE A 109 -0.75 2.07 -11.37
C PHE A 109 -0.55 2.98 -10.16
N MET A 110 0.53 2.79 -9.38
CA MET A 110 0.85 3.66 -8.25
C MET A 110 1.06 5.12 -8.67
N CYS A 111 1.73 5.36 -9.80
CA CYS A 111 1.90 6.71 -10.34
C CYS A 111 0.55 7.37 -10.71
N ASP A 112 -0.38 6.63 -11.29
CA ASP A 112 -1.71 7.17 -11.63
C ASP A 112 -2.54 7.43 -10.37
N VAL A 113 -2.50 6.54 -9.37
CA VAL A 113 -3.18 6.74 -8.07
C VAL A 113 -2.64 7.97 -7.35
N ILE A 114 -1.32 8.17 -7.28
CA ILE A 114 -0.72 9.36 -6.64
C ILE A 114 -1.18 10.65 -7.34
N GLN A 115 -1.21 10.68 -8.67
CA GLN A 115 -1.70 11.83 -9.44
C GLN A 115 -3.18 12.10 -9.18
N ASN A 116 -4.02 11.07 -9.16
CA ASN A 116 -5.46 11.18 -8.91
C ASN A 116 -5.75 11.70 -7.49
N CYS A 117 -5.10 11.12 -6.47
CA CYS A 117 -5.15 11.59 -5.09
C CYS A 117 -4.71 13.06 -4.96
N LYS A 118 -3.65 13.48 -5.67
CA LYS A 118 -3.20 14.88 -5.71
C LYS A 118 -4.22 15.84 -6.33
N ARG A 119 -4.83 15.48 -7.46
CA ARG A 119 -5.86 16.30 -8.13
C ARG A 119 -7.03 16.55 -7.17
N LYS A 120 -7.63 15.48 -6.65
CA LYS A 120 -8.78 15.55 -5.72
C LYS A 120 -8.43 16.22 -4.38
N HIS A 121 -7.21 16.05 -3.85
CA HIS A 121 -6.73 16.85 -2.72
C HIS A 121 -6.80 18.36 -3.02
N ASN A 122 -6.22 18.79 -4.15
CA ASN A 122 -6.22 20.20 -4.54
C ASN A 122 -7.65 20.73 -4.71
N ASP A 123 -8.56 19.94 -5.27
CA ASP A 123 -9.95 20.37 -5.51
C ASP A 123 -10.77 20.44 -4.21
N LEU A 124 -10.60 19.50 -3.28
CA LEU A 124 -11.16 19.57 -1.92
C LEU A 124 -10.63 20.80 -1.15
N VAL A 125 -9.33 21.13 -1.29
CA VAL A 125 -8.74 22.33 -0.69
C VAL A 125 -9.29 23.61 -1.32
N LYS A 126 -9.45 23.68 -2.65
CA LYS A 126 -10.10 24.80 -3.35
C LYS A 126 -11.54 24.99 -2.87
N ALA A 127 -12.34 23.92 -2.80
CA ALA A 127 -13.72 23.97 -2.34
C ALA A 127 -13.85 24.45 -0.89
N LYS A 128 -12.95 23.99 0.00
CA LYS A 128 -12.87 24.50 1.38
C LYS A 128 -12.50 25.98 1.44
N ARG A 129 -11.61 26.47 0.57
CA ARG A 129 -11.26 27.91 0.50
C ARG A 129 -12.43 28.77 0.01
N LYS A 130 -13.15 28.36 -1.05
CA LYS A 130 -14.34 29.07 -1.56
C LYS A 130 -15.43 29.21 -0.50
N SER A 131 -15.84 28.10 0.12
CA SER A 131 -16.89 28.08 1.14
C SER A 131 -16.54 28.83 2.44
N LEU A 132 -15.25 29.05 2.73
CA LEU A 132 -14.81 29.96 3.80
C LEU A 132 -14.95 31.44 3.37
N TYR A 133 -14.53 31.79 2.15
CA TYR A 133 -14.64 33.15 1.63
C TYR A 133 -16.10 33.64 1.52
N GLU A 134 -16.99 32.78 1.02
CA GLU A 134 -18.43 33.04 0.94
C GLU A 134 -19.03 33.29 2.34
N LYS A 135 -18.69 32.44 3.33
CA LYS A 135 -19.10 32.62 4.73
C LYS A 135 -18.56 33.90 5.37
N THR A 136 -17.42 34.43 4.93
CA THR A 136 -16.91 35.73 5.39
C THR A 136 -17.59 36.93 4.75
N LYS A 137 -18.13 36.82 3.52
CA LYS A 137 -18.94 37.90 2.92
C LYS A 137 -20.32 38.03 3.59
N VAL A 138 -21.06 36.93 3.71
CA VAL A 138 -22.45 36.93 4.25
C VAL A 138 -22.54 37.46 5.70
N LYS A 139 -21.43 37.52 6.45
CA LYS A 139 -21.38 38.10 7.79
C LYS A 139 -21.23 39.63 7.86
N LYS A 140 -21.06 40.35 6.74
CA LYS A 140 -20.99 41.83 6.76
C LYS A 140 -22.34 42.53 6.56
N ASP A 141 -23.31 41.90 5.87
CA ASP A 141 -24.55 42.55 5.45
C ASP A 141 -25.70 42.42 6.48
N LYS A 142 -25.41 42.55 7.79
CA LYS A 142 -26.42 42.54 8.86
C LYS A 142 -26.20 43.61 9.94
N THR A 143 -26.47 44.85 9.56
CA THR A 143 -26.86 45.93 10.49
C THR A 143 -28.23 46.48 10.08
N PRO A 144 -29.28 46.38 10.91
CA PRO A 144 -30.59 46.94 10.58
C PRO A 144 -30.58 48.46 10.76
N LYS A 145 -31.15 49.16 9.77
CA LYS A 145 -31.67 50.53 9.90
C LYS A 145 -32.97 50.64 9.11
N THR A 146 -33.79 51.62 9.48
CA THR A 146 -35.24 51.55 9.36
C THR A 146 -35.79 52.88 8.83
N GLU A 147 -36.68 52.82 7.83
CA GLU A 147 -37.65 53.89 7.46
C GLU A 147 -37.05 55.22 6.88
N ASN A 148 -37.74 56.07 6.08
CA ASN A 148 -39.12 56.08 5.55
C ASN A 148 -39.27 56.91 4.23
N VAL A 149 -40.19 56.50 3.33
CA VAL A 149 -41.23 57.29 2.59
C VAL A 149 -40.88 58.46 1.60
N THR A 150 -41.19 58.26 0.29
CA THR A 150 -41.88 59.17 -0.70
C THR A 150 -41.20 60.43 -1.33
N ASP A 151 -41.48 60.88 -2.59
CA ASP A 151 -41.90 60.21 -3.87
C ASP A 151 -42.04 61.16 -5.11
N LEU A 152 -42.25 60.56 -6.31
CA LEU A 152 -42.96 61.08 -7.53
C LEU A 152 -42.34 62.21 -8.45
N PRO A 153 -42.92 62.60 -9.65
CA PRO A 153 -42.20 62.42 -10.94
C PRO A 153 -42.30 63.55 -12.03
N SER A 154 -41.76 63.31 -13.25
CA SER A 154 -42.15 63.90 -14.58
C SER A 154 -41.49 63.09 -15.74
N GLN A 155 -42.16 62.60 -16.81
CA GLN A 155 -42.72 63.27 -18.02
C GLN A 155 -41.65 63.88 -18.97
N GLN A 156 -41.66 63.84 -20.31
CA GLN A 156 -42.36 63.15 -21.44
C GLN A 156 -41.35 63.19 -22.65
N THR A 157 -41.44 62.51 -23.80
CA THR A 157 -42.42 62.62 -24.90
C THR A 157 -42.39 61.39 -25.86
N VAL A 158 -42.47 61.57 -27.20
CA VAL A 158 -43.32 60.74 -28.10
C VAL A 158 -42.97 60.84 -29.61
N HIS A 159 -43.12 59.71 -30.34
CA HIS A 159 -43.31 59.49 -31.80
C HIS A 159 -42.18 59.52 -32.86
N VAL A 160 -42.47 58.77 -33.94
CA VAL A 160 -41.69 58.42 -35.16
C VAL A 160 -42.07 59.30 -36.37
N PRO A 161 -41.26 59.33 -37.46
CA PRO A 161 -41.79 58.82 -38.75
C PRO A 161 -40.81 57.95 -39.58
N ASP A 162 -41.36 57.32 -40.62
CA ASP A 162 -40.74 56.39 -41.60
C ASP A 162 -40.29 57.12 -42.90
N ILE A 163 -39.47 56.47 -43.75
CA ILE A 163 -39.47 56.52 -45.24
C ILE A 163 -38.25 55.76 -45.85
N ALA A 164 -38.57 54.60 -46.45
CA ALA A 164 -37.99 53.89 -47.60
C ALA A 164 -36.54 54.17 -48.12
N ARG A 165 -35.76 53.09 -48.25
CA ARG A 165 -35.07 52.69 -49.51
C ARG A 165 -34.62 51.21 -49.52
N GLU A 166 -35.34 50.40 -50.30
CA GLU A 166 -34.92 49.09 -50.84
C GLU A 166 -34.75 49.25 -52.40
N PRO A 167 -34.47 48.23 -53.24
CA PRO A 167 -34.37 46.77 -53.02
C PRO A 167 -32.96 46.21 -53.39
N LYS A 168 -32.64 44.91 -53.51
CA LYS A 168 -33.40 43.66 -53.84
C LYS A 168 -32.69 42.38 -53.31
N HIS A 169 -33.35 41.25 -53.58
CA HIS A 169 -32.83 39.87 -53.76
C HIS A 169 -32.62 38.99 -52.51
N THR A 170 -33.31 37.84 -52.36
CA THR A 170 -34.52 37.34 -53.04
C THR A 170 -35.22 36.22 -52.25
N VAL A 171 -36.55 36.08 -52.41
CA VAL A 171 -37.36 34.85 -52.23
C VAL A 171 -37.45 34.23 -50.81
N LEU A 172 -38.56 34.58 -50.16
CA LEU A 172 -39.32 33.80 -49.17
C LEU A 172 -39.70 32.39 -49.74
N ILE A 173 -40.10 31.34 -49.00
CA ILE A 173 -40.83 31.33 -47.72
C ILE A 173 -40.70 30.01 -46.93
N ARG A 174 -40.74 30.17 -45.60
CA ARG A 174 -41.11 29.24 -44.50
C ARG A 174 -41.84 27.91 -44.82
N LYS A 175 -41.42 26.84 -44.13
CA LYS A 175 -42.35 25.97 -43.38
C LYS A 175 -41.68 25.34 -42.15
N GLU A 176 -42.36 25.39 -41.00
CA GLU A 176 -41.94 24.73 -39.75
C GLU A 176 -42.59 23.35 -39.64
N VAL A 177 -41.79 22.32 -39.34
CA VAL A 177 -42.25 21.00 -38.84
C VAL A 177 -41.17 20.46 -37.91
N THR A 178 -41.52 20.15 -36.65
CA THR A 178 -40.66 19.40 -35.72
C THR A 178 -40.59 17.93 -36.14
N PRO A 179 -39.41 17.29 -36.06
CA PRO A 179 -39.27 16.30 -34.98
C PRO A 179 -37.83 16.12 -34.43
N GLU A 180 -37.77 15.43 -33.28
CA GLU A 180 -36.71 14.54 -32.76
C GLU A 180 -35.22 14.98 -32.69
N PRO A 181 -34.53 14.73 -31.57
CA PRO A 181 -33.09 14.94 -31.46
C PRO A 181 -32.32 13.82 -32.19
N HIS A 182 -31.59 14.17 -33.25
CA HIS A 182 -30.68 13.24 -33.91
C HIS A 182 -29.56 12.77 -32.97
N VAL A 183 -29.75 11.59 -32.39
CA VAL A 183 -28.69 10.80 -31.76
C VAL A 183 -27.59 10.59 -32.79
N ILE A 184 -26.36 11.00 -32.48
CA ILE A 184 -25.18 10.64 -33.26
C ILE A 184 -24.91 9.15 -33.03
N ARG A 185 -25.63 8.31 -33.78
CA ARG A 185 -25.17 6.95 -34.07
C ARG A 185 -23.90 7.09 -34.89
N GLN A 186 -22.75 6.97 -34.23
CA GLN A 186 -21.60 6.41 -34.91
C GLN A 186 -22.03 5.02 -35.39
N GLU A 187 -21.86 4.74 -36.67
CA GLU A 187 -22.06 3.40 -37.21
C GLU A 187 -20.92 2.52 -36.69
N ILE A 188 -21.16 1.94 -35.50
CA ILE A 188 -20.45 0.75 -35.08
C ILE A 188 -20.83 -0.31 -36.12
N HIS A 189 -19.94 -0.50 -37.09
CA HIS A 189 -19.94 -1.73 -37.87
C HIS A 189 -19.87 -2.87 -36.87
N ALA A 190 -20.99 -3.57 -36.72
CA ALA A 190 -21.00 -4.87 -36.10
C ALA A 190 -20.30 -5.83 -37.08
N GLU A 191 -18.96 -5.77 -37.08
CA GLU A 191 -18.20 -6.99 -37.27
C GLU A 191 -18.65 -7.92 -36.15
N GLU A 192 -19.52 -8.87 -36.49
CA GLU A 192 -19.76 -10.05 -35.70
C GLU A 192 -18.44 -10.83 -35.66
N SER A 193 -17.56 -10.40 -34.75
CA SER A 193 -16.38 -11.14 -34.35
C SER A 193 -16.88 -12.43 -33.72
N SER A 194 -17.08 -13.42 -34.58
CA SER A 194 -17.44 -14.77 -34.22
C SER A 194 -16.44 -15.22 -33.17
N CYS A 195 -16.92 -15.29 -31.92
CA CYS A 195 -16.12 -15.75 -30.81
C CYS A 195 -15.92 -17.25 -31.03
N SER A 196 -14.83 -17.59 -31.73
CA SER A 196 -14.48 -18.95 -32.12
C SER A 196 -14.67 -19.88 -30.93
N ASP A 197 -15.61 -20.82 -31.05
CA ASP A 197 -16.00 -21.69 -29.94
C ASP A 197 -14.76 -22.32 -29.30
N ILE A 198 -14.48 -21.92 -28.06
CA ILE A 198 -13.36 -22.47 -27.31
C ILE A 198 -13.72 -23.92 -27.03
N SER A 199 -13.16 -24.83 -27.84
CA SER A 199 -13.60 -26.21 -27.88
C SER A 199 -13.62 -26.85 -26.49
N GLU A 200 -14.59 -27.72 -26.24
CA GLU A 200 -14.78 -28.37 -24.94
C GLU A 200 -13.53 -29.17 -24.53
N ASP A 201 -12.80 -29.72 -25.51
CA ASP A 201 -11.42 -30.23 -25.41
C ASP A 201 -10.43 -29.25 -24.75
N THR A 202 -10.46 -27.98 -25.14
CA THR A 202 -9.55 -26.94 -24.65
C THR A 202 -9.90 -26.56 -23.22
N ILE A 203 -11.19 -26.46 -22.90
CA ILE A 203 -11.69 -26.25 -21.53
C ILE A 203 -11.28 -27.44 -20.64
N SER A 204 -11.43 -28.67 -21.15
CA SER A 204 -11.05 -29.91 -20.46
C SER A 204 -9.54 -29.97 -20.18
N LYS A 205 -8.70 -29.62 -21.17
CA LYS A 205 -7.24 -29.54 -21.00
C LYS A 205 -6.81 -28.49 -19.99
N ILE A 206 -7.49 -27.35 -19.93
CA ILE A 206 -7.27 -26.31 -18.90
C ILE A 206 -7.64 -26.85 -17.52
N TYR A 207 -8.79 -27.53 -17.39
CA TYR A 207 -9.24 -28.11 -16.12
C TYR A 207 -8.28 -29.21 -15.63
N GLU A 208 -7.83 -30.10 -16.51
CA GLU A 208 -6.85 -31.13 -16.18
C GLU A 208 -5.51 -30.52 -15.74
N ALA A 209 -5.00 -29.50 -16.45
CA ALA A 209 -3.78 -28.81 -16.07
C ALA A 209 -3.88 -28.13 -14.68
N ILE A 210 -5.03 -27.55 -14.34
CA ILE A 210 -5.31 -27.01 -13.00
C ILE A 210 -5.27 -28.11 -11.95
N GLN A 211 -5.89 -29.27 -12.20
CA GLN A 211 -5.89 -30.40 -11.27
C GLN A 211 -4.49 -31.00 -11.09
N GLN A 212 -3.70 -31.13 -12.16
CA GLN A 212 -2.30 -31.58 -12.09
C GLN A 212 -1.41 -30.60 -11.28
N MET A 213 -1.63 -29.28 -11.41
CA MET A 213 -0.97 -28.28 -10.57
C MET A 213 -1.40 -28.37 -9.10
N GLY A 214 -2.70 -28.56 -8.84
CA GLY A 214 -3.24 -28.76 -7.48
C GLY A 214 -2.65 -29.98 -6.79
N ALA A 215 -2.53 -31.11 -7.50
CA ALA A 215 -1.90 -32.33 -6.98
C ALA A 215 -0.42 -32.11 -6.63
N ARG A 216 0.36 -31.46 -7.51
CA ARG A 216 1.78 -31.14 -7.27
C ARG A 216 1.98 -30.18 -6.09
N LEU A 217 1.09 -29.19 -5.92
CA LEU A 217 1.12 -28.29 -4.78
C LEU A 217 0.81 -29.04 -3.47
N SER A 218 -0.22 -29.89 -3.47
CA SER A 218 -0.58 -30.75 -2.33
C SER A 218 0.57 -31.67 -1.90
N GLU A 219 1.22 -32.35 -2.86
CA GLU A 219 2.39 -33.20 -2.60
C GLU A 219 3.57 -32.40 -2.01
N SER A 220 3.78 -31.17 -2.47
CA SER A 220 4.84 -30.28 -1.95
C SER A 220 4.54 -29.75 -0.55
N VAL A 221 3.27 -29.47 -0.23
CA VAL A 221 2.84 -29.09 1.13
C VAL A 221 3.04 -30.26 2.09
N ALA A 222 2.58 -31.47 1.73
CA ALA A 222 2.78 -32.66 2.56
C ALA A 222 4.28 -32.92 2.86
N LYS A 223 5.18 -32.74 1.88
CA LYS A 223 6.64 -32.84 2.06
C LYS A 223 7.23 -31.74 2.96
N LEU A 224 6.61 -30.56 3.03
CA LEU A 224 7.01 -29.49 3.93
C LEU A 224 6.55 -29.76 5.36
N ASP A 225 5.30 -30.20 5.56
CA ASP A 225 4.77 -30.57 6.88
C ASP A 225 5.59 -31.71 7.49
N ASP A 226 5.83 -32.75 6.71
CA ASP A 226 6.68 -33.91 7.04
C ASP A 226 8.13 -33.50 7.37
N LYS A 227 8.61 -32.35 6.86
CA LYS A 227 9.92 -31.76 7.19
C LYS A 227 9.86 -30.86 8.44
N VAL A 228 8.76 -30.15 8.65
CA VAL A 228 8.51 -29.37 9.88
C VAL A 228 8.43 -30.30 11.09
N ASP A 229 7.67 -31.39 11.03
CA ASP A 229 7.54 -32.34 12.13
C ASP A 229 8.87 -33.01 12.50
N LYS A 230 9.68 -33.41 11.51
CA LYS A 230 11.03 -33.97 11.75
C LYS A 230 11.96 -32.95 12.41
N ASN A 231 11.88 -31.68 12.02
CA ASN A 231 12.63 -30.60 12.66
C ASN A 231 12.10 -30.31 14.09
N LEU A 232 10.77 -30.33 14.29
CA LEU A 232 10.10 -30.08 15.57
C LEU A 232 10.43 -31.18 16.60
N SER A 233 10.40 -32.45 16.19
CA SER A 233 10.81 -33.58 17.03
C SER A 233 12.28 -33.44 17.43
N SER A 234 13.17 -33.19 16.46
CA SER A 234 14.60 -33.00 16.75
C SER A 234 14.87 -31.81 17.68
N LEU A 235 14.08 -30.73 17.59
CA LEU A 235 14.16 -29.61 18.52
C LEU A 235 13.65 -29.98 19.92
N ARG A 236 12.55 -30.72 20.02
CA ARG A 236 12.00 -31.23 21.29
C ARG A 236 13.00 -32.15 22.01
N ASP A 237 13.63 -33.08 21.30
CA ASP A 237 14.66 -33.96 21.85
C ASP A 237 15.87 -33.19 22.38
N ARG A 238 16.27 -32.12 21.67
CA ARG A 238 17.35 -31.22 22.11
C ARG A 238 16.98 -30.38 23.33
N VAL A 239 15.75 -29.89 23.41
CA VAL A 239 15.23 -29.16 24.59
C VAL A 239 15.22 -30.10 25.81
N PHE A 240 14.65 -31.30 25.68
CA PHE A 240 14.64 -32.32 26.74
C PHE A 240 16.05 -32.68 27.24
N LEU A 241 17.03 -32.79 26.34
CA LEU A 241 18.43 -33.03 26.71
C LEU A 241 19.07 -31.82 27.42
N ILE A 242 18.67 -30.58 27.09
CA ILE A 242 19.12 -29.37 27.79
C ILE A 242 18.49 -29.31 29.19
N GLU A 243 17.17 -29.49 29.31
CA GLU A 243 16.44 -29.53 30.59
C GLU A 243 17.07 -30.54 31.56
N ARG A 244 17.33 -31.77 31.08
CA ARG A 244 18.00 -32.81 31.89
C ARG A 244 19.41 -32.41 32.34
N ARG A 245 20.16 -31.65 31.51
CA ARG A 245 21.50 -31.14 31.88
C ARG A 245 21.42 -29.97 32.86
N VAL A 246 20.41 -29.09 32.74
CA VAL A 246 20.14 -28.01 33.69
C VAL A 246 19.81 -28.59 35.07
N GLN A 247 18.87 -29.53 35.17
CA GLN A 247 18.55 -30.23 36.42
C GLN A 247 19.80 -30.90 37.03
N THR A 248 20.64 -31.55 36.21
CA THR A 248 21.90 -32.18 36.67
C THR A 248 22.93 -31.15 37.20
N ILE A 249 22.83 -29.88 36.80
CA ILE A 249 23.68 -28.79 37.29
C ILE A 249 23.08 -28.21 38.58
N GLU A 250 21.77 -27.96 38.61
CA GLU A 250 21.03 -27.48 39.79
C GLU A 250 21.17 -28.45 40.98
N ASP A 251 21.06 -29.76 40.72
CA ASP A 251 21.33 -30.83 41.68
C ASP A 251 22.75 -30.79 42.27
N LYS A 252 23.74 -30.36 41.49
CA LYS A 252 25.15 -30.27 41.93
C LYS A 252 25.39 -29.02 42.76
N TYR A 253 24.90 -27.87 42.32
CA TYR A 253 25.01 -26.62 43.09
C TYR A 253 24.24 -26.71 44.43
N SER A 254 23.05 -27.31 44.43
CA SER A 254 22.25 -27.55 45.65
C SER A 254 22.97 -28.44 46.68
N LYS A 255 23.88 -29.31 46.24
CA LYS A 255 24.66 -30.21 47.11
C LYS A 255 26.01 -29.64 47.56
N GLN A 256 26.44 -28.48 47.07
CA GLN A 256 27.69 -27.84 47.46
C GLN A 256 27.54 -26.77 48.56
N HIS A 257 26.31 -26.40 48.94
CA HIS A 257 26.07 -25.33 49.92
C HIS A 257 26.20 -25.81 51.39
N VAL A 258 27.41 -26.19 51.80
CA VAL A 258 27.74 -26.43 53.21
C VAL A 258 27.66 -25.09 53.97
N PRO A 259 26.94 -24.99 55.12
CA PRO A 259 26.94 -23.79 55.93
C PRO A 259 28.34 -23.50 56.50
N LEU A 260 28.82 -22.26 56.33
CA LEU A 260 30.03 -21.79 57.01
C LEU A 260 29.66 -21.41 58.45
N GLU A 261 30.05 -22.29 59.38
CA GLU A 261 30.04 -22.04 60.82
C GLU A 261 30.82 -20.76 61.19
N ALA A 262 30.37 -20.08 62.26
CA ALA A 262 30.86 -18.75 62.60
C ALA A 262 32.12 -18.78 63.48
N SER A 263 33.04 -17.82 63.26
CA SER A 263 34.08 -17.49 64.25
C SER A 263 34.46 -16.00 64.15
N PRO A 264 34.41 -15.22 65.26
CA PRO A 264 34.62 -13.77 65.21
C PRO A 264 36.00 -13.31 65.71
N ASN A 265 36.77 -12.67 64.82
CA ASN A 265 37.78 -11.65 65.15
C ASN A 265 38.18 -10.94 63.85
N ALA A 266 38.42 -9.63 63.72
CA ALA A 266 38.13 -8.38 64.44
C ALA A 266 39.25 -7.41 64.01
N LYS A 267 38.93 -6.14 63.74
CA LYS A 267 39.87 -5.06 63.30
C LYS A 267 40.41 -5.25 61.87
N ALA A 268 40.68 -4.20 61.08
CA ALA A 268 40.23 -2.79 61.10
C ALA A 268 40.51 -2.14 59.72
N GLU A 269 40.35 -0.81 59.63
CA GLU A 269 40.98 0.08 58.63
C GLU A 269 40.49 0.02 57.16
N SER A 270 39.40 0.75 56.94
CA SER A 270 39.21 1.73 55.85
C SER A 270 40.25 1.83 54.71
N ARG A 271 39.76 1.88 53.45
CA ARG A 271 39.65 3.14 52.68
C ARG A 271 38.78 3.02 51.42
N THR A 272 38.43 4.17 50.86
CA THR A 272 37.49 4.39 49.75
C THR A 272 38.05 4.06 48.35
N PRO A 273 37.20 3.87 47.33
CA PRO A 273 37.61 3.35 46.02
C PRO A 273 38.32 4.39 45.13
N ILE A 274 39.19 3.91 44.24
CA ILE A 274 39.80 4.70 43.17
C ILE A 274 39.40 4.11 41.81
N PHE A 275 38.56 4.82 41.07
CA PHE A 275 38.48 4.68 39.62
C PHE A 275 39.72 5.34 39.02
N GLN A 276 40.58 4.58 38.33
CA GLN A 276 41.59 5.19 37.45
C GLN A 276 41.56 4.58 36.04
N ARG A 277 41.09 5.42 35.12
CA ARG A 277 41.10 5.28 33.67
C ARG A 277 42.53 5.42 33.14
N VAL A 278 42.97 4.54 32.23
CA VAL A 278 43.78 4.87 31.03
C VAL A 278 43.94 3.65 30.10
N GLU A 279 43.41 3.83 28.89
CA GLU A 279 43.88 3.42 27.54
C GLU A 279 44.34 2.00 27.16
N ASN A 280 43.88 1.63 25.95
CA ASN A 280 44.33 0.54 25.08
C ASN A 280 45.86 0.37 25.01
N LYS A 281 46.34 -0.87 25.18
CA LYS A 281 47.39 -1.45 24.32
C LYS A 281 47.01 -2.87 23.90
N LYS A 282 47.41 -3.24 22.67
CA LYS A 282 47.26 -4.60 22.15
C LYS A 282 48.33 -5.50 22.77
N SER A 283 47.94 -6.63 23.35
CA SER A 283 48.86 -7.72 23.69
C SER A 283 48.14 -9.06 23.53
N SER A 284 48.69 -9.92 22.68
CA SER A 284 48.21 -11.27 22.46
C SER A 284 48.37 -12.12 23.74
N THR A 285 47.39 -12.94 24.09
CA THR A 285 47.57 -14.02 25.07
C THR A 285 46.71 -15.21 24.65
N SER A 286 47.37 -16.30 24.28
CA SER A 286 46.71 -17.57 23.95
C SER A 286 46.31 -18.30 25.22
N VAL A 287 45.03 -18.61 25.37
CA VAL A 287 44.52 -19.52 26.39
C VAL A 287 44.16 -20.84 25.71
N ASN A 288 44.73 -21.95 26.19
CA ASN A 288 44.41 -23.28 25.69
C ASN A 288 42.95 -23.64 26.02
N VAL A 289 42.14 -23.88 25.00
CA VAL A 289 40.88 -24.63 25.14
C VAL A 289 41.21 -26.11 25.02
N SER A 290 40.54 -26.97 25.80
CA SER A 290 40.87 -28.40 25.87
C SER A 290 40.64 -29.12 24.54
N ARG A 291 41.45 -30.15 24.26
CA ARG A 291 41.47 -30.89 22.98
C ARG A 291 40.20 -31.68 22.67
N ASP A 292 39.30 -31.84 23.64
CA ASP A 292 38.13 -32.73 23.58
C ASP A 292 36.98 -32.19 22.71
N THR A 293 36.97 -30.89 22.36
CA THR A 293 35.92 -30.31 21.51
C THR A 293 36.04 -30.69 20.04
N ASP A 294 37.26 -30.76 19.53
CA ASP A 294 37.51 -30.90 18.09
C ASP A 294 37.28 -32.33 17.62
N GLU A 295 37.54 -33.33 18.47
CA GLU A 295 37.23 -34.73 18.16
C GLU A 295 35.71 -34.94 18.05
N PHE A 296 34.92 -34.35 18.96
CA PHE A 296 33.45 -34.47 18.93
C PHE A 296 32.83 -33.79 17.70
N ILE A 297 33.36 -32.63 17.29
CA ILE A 297 32.92 -31.93 16.06
C ILE A 297 33.26 -32.77 14.81
N ASN A 298 34.45 -33.38 14.75
CA ASN A 298 34.83 -34.23 13.62
C ASN A 298 34.02 -35.53 13.54
N GLN A 299 33.72 -36.17 14.69
CA GLN A 299 32.81 -37.34 14.72
C GLN A 299 31.39 -36.97 14.26
N LEU A 300 30.88 -35.78 14.62
CA LEU A 300 29.58 -35.31 14.16
C LEU A 300 29.56 -35.01 12.65
N ALA A 301 30.63 -34.41 12.12
CA ALA A 301 30.77 -34.11 10.69
C ALA A 301 30.87 -35.38 9.83
N LEU A 302 31.54 -36.43 10.31
CA LEU A 302 31.60 -37.73 9.64
C LEU A 302 30.24 -38.43 9.58
N LYS A 303 29.43 -38.32 10.64
CA LYS A 303 28.13 -39.02 10.75
C LYS A 303 27.02 -38.46 9.84
N HIS A 304 27.24 -37.31 9.19
CA HIS A 304 26.25 -36.65 8.31
C HIS A 304 26.59 -36.67 6.81
N LYS A 305 27.62 -37.41 6.35
CA LYS A 305 27.98 -37.53 4.92
C LYS A 305 27.30 -38.72 4.20
N VAL A 306 25.97 -38.68 4.10
CA VAL A 306 25.13 -39.55 3.24
C VAL A 306 23.86 -38.75 2.92
N ASN A 307 23.45 -38.45 1.67
CA ASN A 307 24.10 -38.53 0.35
C ASN A 307 23.88 -37.18 -0.39
N LEU A 308 24.67 -36.94 -1.44
CA LEU A 308 24.25 -36.17 -2.61
C LEU A 308 24.07 -37.13 -3.78
#